data_AF-A0A7D5RIF8-F1
#
_entry.id   AF-A0A7D5RIF8-F1
#
_cell.length_a   1.000
_cell.length_b   1.000
_cell.length_c   1.000
_cell.angle_alpha   90.00
_cell.angle_beta   90.00
_cell.angle_gamma   90.00
#
_symmetry.space_group_name_H-M   'P 1'
#
loop_
_entity.id
_entity.type
_entity.pdbx_description
1 polymer ?
#
loop_
_entity_poly.entity_id
_entity_poly.type
_entity_poly.pdbx_seq_one_letter_code
_entity_poly.pdbx_strand_id
1 'polypeptide(L)'
;MILLKISAGFSLDEKLGIFSNNHDFFTNKVYELRDYIYAKYHTGLKNTLLKEYLKNDIYGISYDPVLLSKLQKSNKCTGYYDFGWRIMSKSKKNAIVEQNHLHLMISLDDHLKQKKHLKIGDIVSIKFPKDRINSSNGFYTVISNFGKINLKNDITRIYFNTNIDGISKILKTLTKNLTAKSLPFIFKTLVDPKYYIRNDSSVLYIEKTNYKEILPLLQKIHLSYGSFLYRRISIFSKLIFPGIAIAEEPDFINHEESFGQHRSRLIAQGMLNSYKKNNFSKRIEFIIHEFEKLKLNIDKPYLNPKSEDIY
;
A
#
# COMPACT_ATOMS: atom_id res chain seq x y z
N MET A 1 7.74 10.08 -20.41
CA MET A 1 8.85 10.12 -19.41
C MET A 1 9.19 8.74 -18.81
N ILE A 2 8.19 7.93 -18.45
CA ILE A 2 8.39 6.59 -17.84
C ILE A 2 9.16 5.66 -18.76
N LEU A 3 8.74 5.57 -20.02
CA LEU A 3 9.36 4.72 -21.04
C LEU A 3 10.84 5.06 -21.27
N LEU A 4 11.21 6.34 -21.26
CA LEU A 4 12.61 6.80 -21.37
C LEU A 4 13.47 6.41 -20.16
N LYS A 5 12.93 6.54 -18.93
CA LYS A 5 13.65 6.13 -17.71
C LYS A 5 13.86 4.63 -17.63
N ILE A 6 12.90 3.86 -18.15
CA ILE A 6 12.97 2.40 -18.19
C ILE A 6 13.92 1.96 -19.31
N SER A 7 13.84 2.55 -20.50
CA SER A 7 14.65 2.17 -21.67
C SER A 7 16.13 2.49 -21.52
N ALA A 8 16.49 3.59 -20.86
CA ALA A 8 17.88 3.99 -20.63
C ALA A 8 18.59 3.21 -19.51
N GLY A 9 17.81 2.58 -18.61
CA GLY A 9 18.34 1.91 -17.42
C GLY A 9 18.35 0.37 -17.48
N PHE A 10 18.03 -0.20 -18.65
CA PHE A 10 17.90 -1.64 -18.87
C PHE A 10 18.74 -2.12 -20.06
N SER A 11 19.94 -2.62 -19.77
CA SER A 11 20.59 -3.67 -20.53
C SER A 11 19.97 -5.00 -20.06
N LEU A 12 19.18 -5.66 -20.92
CA LEU A 12 18.58 -6.96 -20.59
C LEU A 12 19.63 -8.09 -20.61
N ASP A 13 20.62 -7.96 -21.50
CA ASP A 13 21.61 -8.99 -21.79
C ASP A 13 22.58 -9.25 -20.63
N GLU A 14 22.88 -8.25 -19.78
CA GLU A 14 23.74 -8.44 -18.60
C GLU A 14 23.00 -9.01 -17.37
N LYS A 15 21.66 -9.01 -17.36
CA LYS A 15 20.86 -9.37 -16.17
C LYS A 15 19.99 -10.60 -16.35
N LEU A 16 19.67 -10.96 -17.59
CA LEU A 16 18.92 -12.16 -17.92
C LEU A 16 19.86 -13.15 -18.60
N GLY A 17 20.88 -13.60 -17.86
CA GLY A 17 21.74 -14.70 -18.31
C GLY A 17 20.89 -15.88 -18.78
N ILE A 18 20.76 -15.97 -20.11
CA ILE A 18 20.35 -17.10 -20.94
C ILE A 18 19.03 -17.75 -20.52
N PHE A 19 17.93 -17.41 -21.20
CA PHE A 19 16.61 -17.99 -20.95
C PHE A 19 16.14 -18.92 -22.07
N SER A 20 15.85 -20.17 -21.69
CA SER A 20 15.28 -21.24 -22.52
C SER A 20 13.74 -21.18 -22.57
N ASN A 21 13.16 -21.82 -23.60
CA ASN A 21 11.77 -21.67 -24.05
C ASN A 21 10.68 -22.40 -23.22
N ASN A 22 10.81 -22.57 -21.90
CA ASN A 22 9.76 -23.21 -21.08
C ASN A 22 8.74 -22.22 -20.49
N HIS A 23 7.46 -22.62 -20.46
CA HIS A 23 6.34 -21.77 -20.00
C HIS A 23 6.37 -21.48 -18.48
N ASP A 24 6.65 -22.47 -17.63
CA ASP A 24 6.78 -22.29 -16.17
C ASP A 24 7.99 -21.44 -15.80
N PHE A 25 9.05 -21.54 -16.58
CA PHE A 25 10.25 -20.71 -16.44
C PHE A 25 9.92 -19.23 -16.69
N PHE A 26 9.07 -18.95 -17.66
CA PHE A 26 8.73 -17.57 -18.02
C PHE A 26 7.90 -16.85 -16.95
N THR A 27 6.94 -17.53 -16.33
CA THR A 27 6.13 -16.96 -15.24
C THR A 27 7.02 -16.53 -14.07
N ASN A 28 7.99 -17.36 -13.69
CA ASN A 28 8.97 -17.01 -12.65
C ASN A 28 9.81 -15.79 -13.03
N LYS A 29 10.22 -15.68 -14.31
CA LYS A 29 10.98 -14.51 -14.79
C LYS A 29 10.18 -13.21 -14.85
N VAL A 30 8.87 -13.28 -15.09
CA VAL A 30 8.00 -12.10 -14.99
C VAL A 30 8.03 -11.56 -13.56
N TYR A 31 7.97 -12.42 -12.54
CA TYR A 31 7.97 -12.00 -11.15
C TYR A 31 9.33 -11.49 -10.66
N GLU A 32 10.43 -12.16 -11.01
CA GLU A 32 11.79 -11.65 -10.73
C GLU A 32 11.99 -10.25 -11.33
N LEU A 33 11.60 -10.07 -12.60
CA LEU A 33 11.73 -8.79 -13.30
C LEU A 33 10.78 -7.73 -12.73
N ARG A 34 9.55 -8.11 -12.36
CA ARG A 34 8.58 -7.26 -11.65
C ARG A 34 9.20 -6.73 -10.36
N ASP A 35 9.79 -7.60 -9.54
CA ASP A 35 10.32 -7.23 -8.24
C ASP A 35 11.55 -6.32 -8.36
N TYR A 36 12.39 -6.54 -9.37
CA TYR A 36 13.45 -5.59 -9.72
C TYR A 36 12.90 -4.22 -10.16
N ILE A 37 11.92 -4.19 -11.06
CA ILE A 37 11.32 -2.92 -11.55
C ILE A 37 10.64 -2.19 -10.39
N TYR A 38 9.92 -2.91 -9.54
CA TYR A 38 9.29 -2.38 -8.34
C TYR A 38 10.32 -1.76 -7.42
N ALA A 39 11.31 -2.53 -6.99
CA ALA A 39 12.33 -2.06 -6.05
C ALA A 39 13.14 -0.87 -6.60
N LYS A 40 13.50 -0.90 -7.88
CA LYS A 40 14.32 0.18 -8.46
C LYS A 40 13.51 1.44 -8.76
N TYR A 41 12.32 1.30 -9.36
CA TYR A 41 11.61 2.43 -9.95
C TYR A 41 10.35 2.84 -9.20
N HIS A 42 9.63 1.89 -8.58
CA HIS A 42 8.49 2.26 -7.74
C HIS A 42 8.99 2.80 -6.39
N THR A 43 9.76 1.98 -5.67
CA THR A 43 10.23 2.30 -4.32
C THR A 43 11.48 3.16 -4.36
N GLY A 44 12.26 3.13 -5.44
CA GLY A 44 13.40 4.03 -5.64
C GLY A 44 14.70 3.57 -4.97
N LEU A 45 14.79 2.30 -4.55
CA LEU A 45 15.99 1.71 -3.96
C LEU A 45 17.17 1.70 -4.94
N LYS A 46 18.38 1.79 -4.38
CA LYS A 46 19.64 1.80 -5.13
C LYS A 46 20.67 0.86 -4.47
N ASN A 47 21.68 0.48 -5.24
CA ASN A 47 22.93 -0.16 -4.78
C ASN A 47 22.68 -1.35 -3.84
N THR A 48 23.33 -1.35 -2.67
CA THR A 48 23.31 -2.43 -1.68
C THR A 48 21.91 -2.77 -1.20
N LEU A 49 21.06 -1.77 -0.92
CA LEU A 49 19.68 -2.00 -0.45
C LEU A 49 18.78 -2.60 -1.54
N LEU A 50 19.04 -2.31 -2.83
CA LEU A 50 18.37 -3.00 -3.92
C LEU A 50 18.77 -4.47 -3.98
N LYS A 51 20.06 -4.79 -3.81
CA LYS A 51 20.52 -6.19 -3.77
C LYS A 51 19.97 -6.93 -2.55
N GLU A 52 19.94 -6.28 -1.39
CA GLU A 52 19.35 -6.82 -0.16
C GLU A 52 17.85 -7.11 -0.35
N TYR A 53 17.10 -6.15 -0.90
CA TYR A 53 15.67 -6.30 -1.21
C TYR A 53 15.40 -7.52 -2.12
N LEU A 54 16.26 -7.76 -3.11
CA LEU A 54 16.06 -8.84 -4.09
C LEU A 54 16.53 -10.21 -3.60
N LYS A 55 17.45 -10.26 -2.64
CA LYS A 55 17.98 -11.50 -2.05
C LYS A 55 17.13 -12.00 -0.89
N ASN A 56 16.63 -11.07 -0.09
CA ASN A 56 15.81 -11.39 1.05
C ASN A 56 14.37 -11.46 0.57
N ASP A 57 13.65 -12.55 0.82
CA ASP A 57 12.21 -12.42 1.03
C ASP A 57 12.06 -11.43 2.18
N ILE A 58 11.59 -10.21 1.92
CA ILE A 58 11.61 -9.06 2.86
C ILE A 58 10.57 -9.24 3.98
N TYR A 59 10.26 -10.49 4.27
CA TYR A 59 9.30 -10.96 5.24
C TYR A 59 9.98 -11.44 6.54
N GLY A 60 11.31 -11.51 6.57
CA GLY A 60 12.10 -11.57 7.81
C GLY A 60 12.28 -10.17 8.42
N ILE A 61 11.23 -9.58 8.99
CA ILE A 61 11.28 -8.20 9.50
C ILE A 61 11.86 -8.15 10.91
N SER A 62 13.02 -7.51 11.02
CA SER A 62 13.40 -6.79 12.23
C SER A 62 12.59 -5.50 12.29
N TYR A 63 11.86 -5.26 13.37
CA TYR A 63 11.18 -3.99 13.62
C TYR A 63 12.03 -3.17 14.59
N ASP A 64 12.09 -1.86 14.38
CA ASP A 64 12.74 -0.97 15.34
C ASP A 64 11.75 -0.60 16.46
N PRO A 65 12.00 -1.00 17.72
CA PRO A 65 11.05 -0.79 18.81
C PRO A 65 10.89 0.69 19.17
N VAL A 66 11.91 1.51 18.96
CA VAL A 66 11.88 2.95 19.25
C VAL A 66 10.96 3.66 18.27
N LEU A 67 11.12 3.38 16.97
CA LEU A 67 10.26 3.88 15.91
C LEU A 67 8.83 3.41 16.10
N LEU A 68 8.62 2.10 16.36
CA LEU A 68 7.28 1.55 16.60
C LEU A 68 6.57 2.28 17.75
N SER A 69 7.26 2.46 18.89
CA SER A 69 6.70 3.20 20.02
C SER A 69 6.35 4.66 19.64
N LYS A 70 7.22 5.33 18.87
CA LYS A 70 7.00 6.69 18.38
C LYS A 70 5.77 6.77 17.46
N LEU A 71 5.59 5.81 16.56
CA LEU A 71 4.44 5.70 15.66
C LEU A 71 3.15 5.45 16.46
N GLN A 72 3.16 4.51 17.40
CA GLN A 72 2.00 4.20 18.25
C GLN A 72 1.55 5.40 19.09
N LYS A 73 2.48 6.18 19.66
CA LYS A 73 2.18 7.42 20.40
C LYS A 73 1.65 8.54 19.50
N SER A 74 2.05 8.54 18.23
CA SER A 74 1.65 9.54 17.24
C SER A 74 0.26 9.27 16.69
N ASN A 75 -0.13 8.01 16.52
CA ASN A 75 -1.45 7.61 16.07
C ASN A 75 -2.55 8.05 17.07
N LYS A 76 -3.45 8.94 16.62
CA LYS A 76 -4.56 9.51 17.41
C LYS A 76 -5.90 8.80 17.23
N CYS A 77 -5.95 7.70 16.47
CA CYS A 77 -7.10 6.82 16.47
C CYS A 77 -7.26 6.14 17.84
N THR A 78 -8.44 5.58 18.12
CA THR A 78 -8.82 4.93 19.38
C THR A 78 -9.27 3.48 19.18
N GLY A 79 -9.28 3.01 17.93
CA GLY A 79 -9.84 1.74 17.52
C GLY A 79 -11.21 1.92 16.91
N TYR A 80 -11.75 0.84 16.37
CA TYR A 80 -13.01 0.86 15.64
C TYR A 80 -13.87 -0.33 16.05
N TYR A 81 -15.18 -0.20 15.87
CA TYR A 81 -16.12 -1.29 16.10
C TYR A 81 -16.44 -1.95 14.76
N ASP A 82 -16.15 -3.25 14.66
CA ASP A 82 -16.42 -4.08 13.49
C ASP A 82 -17.71 -4.85 13.74
N PHE A 83 -18.73 -4.64 12.91
CA PHE A 83 -20.06 -5.25 13.07
C PHE A 83 -20.16 -6.61 12.36
N GLY A 84 -21.13 -7.43 12.77
CA GLY A 84 -21.47 -8.68 12.09
C GLY A 84 -20.94 -9.93 12.80
N TRP A 85 -20.49 -9.80 14.05
CA TRP A 85 -19.97 -10.91 14.83
C TRP A 85 -21.10 -11.58 15.62
N ARG A 86 -21.28 -12.88 15.43
CA ARG A 86 -22.31 -13.68 16.11
C ARG A 86 -21.79 -14.23 17.42
N ILE A 87 -22.53 -14.08 18.53
CA ILE A 87 -22.18 -14.71 19.81
C ILE A 87 -22.47 -16.21 19.74
N MET A 88 -21.42 -17.03 19.88
CA MET A 88 -21.51 -18.49 19.86
C MET A 88 -21.63 -19.07 21.26
N SER A 89 -20.89 -18.50 22.21
CA SER A 89 -20.96 -18.86 23.63
C SER A 89 -20.58 -17.68 24.51
N LYS A 90 -21.01 -17.69 25.78
CA LYS A 90 -20.69 -16.62 26.73
C LYS A 90 -20.49 -17.15 28.15
N SER A 91 -19.60 -16.48 28.85
CA SER A 91 -19.37 -16.58 30.30
C SER A 91 -19.67 -15.23 30.95
N LYS A 92 -19.34 -15.08 32.24
CA LYS A 92 -19.51 -13.80 32.97
C LYS A 92 -18.64 -12.66 32.43
N LYS A 93 -17.44 -12.96 31.93
CA LYS A 93 -16.45 -11.94 31.49
C LYS A 93 -16.10 -12.00 30.01
N ASN A 94 -16.23 -13.17 29.39
CA ASN A 94 -15.79 -13.40 28.02
C ASN A 94 -16.90 -14.02 27.17
N ALA A 95 -16.82 -13.84 25.85
CA ALA A 95 -17.63 -14.55 24.86
C ALA A 95 -16.76 -15.10 23.74
N ILE A 96 -17.21 -16.20 23.13
CA ILE A 96 -16.72 -16.64 21.82
C ILE A 96 -17.67 -16.08 20.78
N VAL A 97 -17.11 -15.39 19.79
CA VAL A 97 -17.83 -14.82 18.65
C VAL A 97 -17.32 -15.40 17.36
N GLU A 98 -18.16 -15.39 16.32
CA GLU A 98 -17.82 -15.87 14.99
C GLU A 98 -18.19 -14.86 13.90
N GLN A 99 -17.30 -14.74 12.91
CA GLN A 99 -17.61 -14.10 11.63
C GLN A 99 -16.75 -14.76 10.54
N ASN A 100 -17.35 -15.19 9.42
CA ASN A 100 -16.65 -15.81 8.28
C ASN A 100 -15.69 -16.95 8.69
N HIS A 101 -16.17 -17.89 9.52
CA HIS A 101 -15.40 -19.02 10.07
C HIS A 101 -14.23 -18.64 11.00
N LEU A 102 -14.04 -17.34 11.30
CA LEU A 102 -13.09 -16.88 12.29
C LEU A 102 -13.77 -16.83 13.66
N HIS A 103 -13.27 -17.62 14.60
CA HIS A 103 -13.68 -17.57 16.00
C HIS A 103 -12.71 -16.72 16.82
N LEU A 104 -13.25 -15.76 17.58
CA LEU A 104 -12.47 -14.96 18.53
C LEU A 104 -13.02 -15.11 19.94
N MET A 105 -12.14 -15.20 20.92
CA MET A 105 -12.50 -14.97 22.32
C MET A 105 -12.35 -13.47 22.61
N ILE A 106 -13.41 -12.86 23.14
CA ILE A 106 -13.44 -11.44 23.50
C ILE A 106 -13.74 -11.25 24.97
N SER A 107 -13.13 -10.22 25.57
CA SER A 107 -13.57 -9.64 26.85
C SER A 107 -14.79 -8.76 26.61
N LEU A 108 -15.88 -9.01 27.33
CA LEU A 108 -17.13 -8.26 27.21
C LEU A 108 -16.97 -6.79 27.59
N ASP A 109 -16.07 -6.49 28.53
CA ASP A 109 -15.85 -5.12 29.04
C ASP A 109 -14.95 -4.30 28.10
N ASP A 110 -13.96 -4.94 27.49
CA ASP A 110 -12.99 -4.22 26.66
C ASP A 110 -13.45 -4.08 25.20
N HIS A 111 -14.24 -5.05 24.72
CA HIS A 111 -14.51 -5.19 23.29
C HIS A 111 -15.95 -4.85 22.88
N LEU A 112 -16.92 -4.81 23.80
CA LEU A 112 -18.30 -4.50 23.44
C LEU A 112 -18.72 -3.11 23.92
N LYS A 113 -19.45 -2.39 23.08
CA LYS A 113 -20.03 -1.09 23.44
C LYS A 113 -21.26 -1.26 24.35
N GLN A 114 -22.03 -2.32 24.12
CA GLN A 114 -23.22 -2.65 24.89
C GLN A 114 -23.15 -4.12 25.32
N LYS A 115 -23.27 -4.35 26.63
CA LYS A 115 -23.20 -5.67 27.25
C LYS A 115 -24.50 -6.15 27.90
N LYS A 116 -25.52 -5.29 27.92
CA LYS A 116 -26.80 -5.62 28.56
C LYS A 116 -27.61 -6.57 27.68
N HIS A 117 -28.18 -7.60 28.31
CA HIS A 117 -29.08 -8.56 27.68
C HIS A 117 -28.52 -9.34 26.48
N LEU A 118 -27.20 -9.48 26.36
CA LEU A 118 -26.58 -10.29 25.30
C LEU A 118 -26.97 -11.76 25.41
N LYS A 119 -27.49 -12.31 24.32
CA LYS A 119 -27.89 -13.71 24.14
C LYS A 119 -26.96 -14.40 23.14
N ILE A 120 -26.90 -15.73 23.27
CA ILE A 120 -26.28 -16.56 22.22
C ILE A 120 -27.09 -16.40 20.95
N GLY A 121 -26.42 -16.23 19.82
CA GLY A 121 -27.01 -15.95 18.51
C GLY A 121 -27.08 -14.46 18.15
N ASP A 122 -26.94 -13.55 19.11
CA ASP A 122 -26.96 -12.10 18.84
C ASP A 122 -25.79 -11.69 17.93
N ILE A 123 -26.05 -10.69 17.08
CA ILE A 123 -25.04 -10.06 16.23
C ILE A 123 -24.58 -8.76 16.90
N VAL A 124 -23.28 -8.64 17.14
CA VAL A 124 -22.68 -7.51 17.85
C VAL A 124 -21.57 -6.85 17.04
N SER A 125 -21.19 -5.64 17.46
CA SER A 125 -19.93 -5.02 17.02
C SER A 125 -18.84 -5.20 18.05
N ILE A 126 -17.65 -5.56 17.59
CA ILE A 126 -16.48 -5.83 18.42
C ILE A 126 -15.43 -4.76 18.18
N LYS A 127 -14.86 -4.22 19.26
CA LYS A 127 -13.79 -3.24 19.20
C LYS A 127 -12.48 -3.90 18.78
N PHE A 128 -11.92 -3.44 17.66
CA PHE A 128 -10.57 -3.78 17.23
C PHE A 128 -9.59 -2.65 17.57
N PRO A 129 -8.28 -2.98 17.72
CA PRO A 129 -7.25 -1.98 17.97
C PRO A 129 -7.14 -0.98 16.82
N LYS A 130 -6.61 0.19 17.15
CA LYS A 130 -6.35 1.30 16.21
C LYS A 130 -5.23 1.02 15.20
N ASP A 131 -4.43 0.00 15.45
CA ASP A 131 -3.30 -0.35 14.64
C ASP A 131 -3.02 -1.87 14.63
N ARG A 132 -2.23 -2.28 13.64
CA ARG A 132 -1.76 -3.64 13.43
C ARG A 132 -0.30 -3.59 13.00
N ILE A 133 0.50 -4.51 13.53
CA ILE A 133 1.87 -4.73 13.07
C ILE A 133 1.82 -5.93 12.11
N ASN A 134 2.54 -5.86 10.99
CA ASN A 134 2.68 -6.96 10.04
C ASN A 134 1.38 -7.43 9.36
N SER A 135 0.30 -6.63 9.35
CA SER A 135 -0.84 -6.90 8.44
C SER A 135 -0.46 -6.73 6.97
N SER A 136 0.63 -6.02 6.72
CA SER A 136 1.42 -6.11 5.50
C SER A 136 2.86 -6.18 5.98
N ASN A 137 3.60 -7.19 5.56
CA ASN A 137 4.94 -7.45 6.04
C ASN A 137 5.82 -6.19 5.94
N GLY A 138 6.37 -5.75 7.07
CA GLY A 138 7.28 -4.60 7.16
C GLY A 138 6.58 -3.28 7.42
N PHE A 139 5.26 -3.30 7.64
CA PHE A 139 4.45 -2.10 7.88
C PHE A 139 3.75 -2.10 9.24
N TYR A 140 3.73 -0.91 9.83
CA TYR A 140 2.80 -0.51 10.86
C TYR A 140 1.57 0.07 10.16
N THR A 141 0.40 -0.53 10.41
CA THR A 141 -0.86 -0.15 9.77
C THR A 141 -1.78 0.47 10.80
N VAL A 142 -2.24 1.69 10.53
CA VAL A 142 -3.30 2.38 11.28
C VAL A 142 -4.61 2.19 10.56
N ILE A 143 -5.65 1.89 11.33
CA ILE A 143 -7.03 1.81 10.86
C ILE A 143 -7.81 2.95 11.52
N SER A 144 -8.61 3.66 10.73
CA SER A 144 -9.44 4.76 11.22
C SER A 144 -10.42 4.31 12.31
N ASN A 145 -10.95 5.26 13.10
CA ASN A 145 -11.99 4.99 14.09
C ASN A 145 -13.31 4.49 13.49
N PHE A 146 -13.49 4.67 12.18
CA PHE A 146 -14.68 4.31 11.42
C PHE A 146 -14.56 2.93 10.75
N GLY A 147 -13.48 2.21 11.05
CA GLY A 147 -13.23 0.88 10.52
C GLY A 147 -12.36 0.87 9.28
N LYS A 148 -12.37 -0.27 8.60
CA LYS A 148 -11.64 -0.49 7.36
C LYS A 148 -12.39 0.19 6.23
N ILE A 149 -11.65 0.82 5.33
CA ILE A 149 -12.18 1.23 4.02
C ILE A 149 -12.64 -0.01 3.25
N ASN A 150 -13.73 0.11 2.50
CA ASN A 150 -14.15 -0.95 1.60
C ASN A 150 -13.27 -0.91 0.35
N LEU A 151 -12.36 -1.87 0.21
CA LEU A 151 -11.44 -1.94 -0.94
C LEU A 151 -12.15 -2.23 -2.28
N LYS A 152 -13.47 -2.51 -2.26
CA LYS A 152 -14.30 -2.58 -3.47
C LYS A 152 -14.74 -1.20 -3.98
N ASN A 153 -14.61 -0.16 -3.16
CA ASN A 153 -14.85 1.21 -3.59
C ASN A 153 -13.63 1.73 -4.37
N ASP A 154 -13.79 2.83 -5.10
CA ASP A 154 -12.65 3.51 -5.73
C ASP A 154 -11.72 4.04 -4.63
N ILE A 155 -10.55 3.43 -4.48
CA ILE A 155 -9.58 3.83 -3.47
C ILE A 155 -8.43 4.61 -4.10
N THR A 156 -8.09 5.72 -3.47
CA THR A 156 -6.91 6.51 -3.80
C THR A 156 -5.82 6.31 -2.74
N ARG A 157 -4.59 6.09 -3.22
CA ARG A 157 -3.37 5.92 -2.44
C ARG A 157 -2.55 7.21 -2.51
N ILE A 158 -2.23 7.79 -1.36
CA ILE A 158 -1.37 8.97 -1.24
C ILE A 158 -0.08 8.56 -0.56
N TYR A 159 1.01 8.68 -1.30
CA TYR A 159 2.35 8.34 -0.86
C TYR A 159 3.03 9.54 -0.23
N PHE A 160 3.67 9.33 0.91
CA PHE A 160 4.53 10.31 1.57
C PHE A 160 5.95 9.78 1.54
N ASN A 161 6.82 10.43 0.76
CA ASN A 161 8.24 10.18 0.79
C ASN A 161 8.86 11.07 1.89
N THR A 162 8.91 10.57 3.11
CA THR A 162 9.34 11.31 4.30
C THR A 162 10.51 10.60 4.96
N ASN A 163 11.28 11.33 5.77
CA ASN A 163 12.20 10.73 6.72
C ASN A 163 11.50 10.32 8.04
N ILE A 164 12.27 9.67 8.92
CA ILE A 164 11.84 9.12 10.21
C ILE A 164 11.40 10.21 11.22
N ASP A 165 11.88 11.44 11.05
CA ASP A 165 11.49 12.56 11.91
C ASP A 165 10.17 13.19 11.49
N GLY A 166 9.89 13.21 10.18
CA GLY A 166 8.65 13.69 9.60
C GLY A 166 7.49 12.75 9.83
N ILE A 167 7.69 11.43 9.74
CA ILE A 167 6.58 10.46 9.71
C ILE A 167 5.69 10.52 10.94
N SER A 168 6.26 10.66 12.13
CA SER A 168 5.48 10.77 13.37
C SER A 168 4.61 12.02 13.40
N LYS A 169 5.12 13.14 12.88
CA LYS A 169 4.39 14.42 12.79
C LYS A 169 3.26 14.34 11.76
N ILE A 170 3.55 13.76 10.59
CA ILE A 170 2.57 13.51 9.52
C ILE A 170 1.47 12.59 10.04
N LEU A 171 1.82 11.46 10.64
CA LEU A 171 0.86 10.48 11.19
C LEU A 171 -0.05 11.11 12.26
N LYS A 172 0.52 11.87 13.20
CA LYS A 172 -0.26 12.58 14.22
C LYS A 172 -1.23 13.58 13.59
N THR A 173 -0.78 14.31 12.58
CA THR A 173 -1.61 15.30 11.88
C THR A 173 -2.71 14.64 11.08
N LEU A 174 -2.41 13.60 10.29
CA LEU A 174 -3.38 12.83 9.53
C LEU A 174 -4.45 12.23 10.45
N THR A 175 -4.04 11.43 11.42
CA THR A 175 -4.99 10.73 12.31
C THR A 175 -5.88 11.70 13.08
N LYS A 176 -5.34 12.83 13.57
CA LYS A 176 -6.15 13.86 14.24
C LYS A 176 -7.18 14.50 13.29
N ASN A 177 -6.77 14.94 12.10
CA ASN A 177 -7.65 15.70 11.21
C ASN A 177 -8.68 14.81 10.51
N LEU A 178 -8.27 13.61 10.06
CA LEU A 178 -9.19 12.66 9.41
C LEU A 178 -10.23 12.12 10.40
N THR A 179 -9.83 11.87 11.65
CA THR A 179 -10.79 11.48 12.70
C THR A 179 -11.79 12.60 13.00
N ALA A 180 -11.33 13.86 13.07
CA ALA A 180 -12.21 14.99 13.31
C ALA A 180 -13.22 15.23 12.17
N LYS A 181 -12.90 14.80 10.94
CA LYS A 181 -13.77 14.85 9.77
C LYS A 181 -14.63 13.59 9.57
N SER A 182 -14.51 12.63 10.46
CA SER A 182 -15.17 11.33 10.34
C SER A 182 -14.85 10.54 9.06
N LEU A 183 -13.64 10.74 8.51
CA LEU A 183 -13.24 10.09 7.26
C LEU A 183 -12.63 8.71 7.53
N PRO A 184 -13.14 7.63 6.90
CA PRO A 184 -12.48 6.33 6.90
C PRO A 184 -11.15 6.37 6.16
N PHE A 185 -10.12 5.73 6.71
CA PHE A 185 -8.81 5.61 6.06
C PHE A 185 -8.01 4.40 6.59
N ILE A 186 -7.02 4.00 5.79
CA ILE A 186 -5.92 3.13 6.24
C ILE A 186 -4.62 3.89 6.02
N PHE A 187 -3.73 3.91 6.99
CA PHE A 187 -2.39 4.46 6.82
C PHE A 187 -1.35 3.38 7.09
N LYS A 188 -0.43 3.17 6.17
CA LYS A 188 0.68 2.22 6.33
C LYS A 188 2.00 2.98 6.32
N THR A 189 2.92 2.61 7.19
CA THR A 189 4.30 3.11 7.15
C THR A 189 5.29 2.05 7.58
N LEU A 190 6.52 2.13 7.08
CA LEU A 190 7.56 1.15 7.36
C LEU A 190 7.97 1.16 8.84
N VAL A 191 8.29 -0.03 9.36
CA VAL A 191 8.74 -0.23 10.76
C VAL A 191 10.25 -0.33 10.94
N ASP A 192 11.00 -0.35 9.83
CA ASP A 192 12.45 -0.34 9.85
C ASP A 192 12.97 1.02 9.32
N PRO A 193 13.67 1.80 10.16
CA PRO A 193 14.31 3.07 9.81
C PRO A 193 15.09 3.03 8.50
N LYS A 194 15.81 1.94 8.21
CA LYS A 194 16.72 1.86 7.05
C LYS A 194 16.00 1.97 5.71
N TYR A 195 14.69 1.67 5.67
CA TYR A 195 13.89 1.70 4.46
C TYR A 195 13.13 3.02 4.23
N TYR A 196 13.28 4.03 5.10
CA TYR A 196 12.70 5.37 4.87
C TYR A 196 13.33 6.15 3.69
N ILE A 197 14.28 5.54 2.99
CA ILE A 197 14.77 6.03 1.68
C ILE A 197 13.80 5.75 0.53
N ARG A 198 12.77 4.92 0.76
CA ARG A 198 11.81 4.51 -0.25
C ARG A 198 10.78 5.61 -0.52
N ASN A 199 10.44 5.79 -1.80
CA ASN A 199 9.37 6.68 -2.26
C ASN A 199 8.00 6.34 -1.67
N ASP A 200 7.77 5.07 -1.35
CA ASP A 200 6.53 4.52 -0.81
C ASP A 200 6.68 4.15 0.68
N SER A 201 7.58 4.83 1.40
CA SER A 201 7.83 4.57 2.83
C SER A 201 6.58 4.72 3.69
N SER A 202 5.64 5.55 3.25
CA SER A 202 4.31 5.66 3.87
C SER A 202 3.22 5.89 2.83
N VAL A 203 2.04 5.34 3.08
CA VAL A 203 0.90 5.41 2.18
C VAL A 203 -0.41 5.55 2.96
N LEU A 204 -1.20 6.55 2.61
CA LEU A 204 -2.58 6.75 3.06
C LEU A 204 -3.54 6.22 1.99
N TYR A 205 -4.53 5.46 2.41
CA TYR A 205 -5.62 4.98 1.58
C TYR A 205 -6.91 5.68 2.02
N ILE A 206 -7.62 6.24 1.06
CA ILE A 206 -8.93 6.89 1.25
C ILE A 206 -9.84 6.53 0.07
N GLU A 207 -11.15 6.68 0.25
CA GLU A 207 -12.06 6.64 -0.88
C GLU A 207 -11.84 7.86 -1.78
N LYS A 208 -11.84 7.65 -3.10
CA LYS A 208 -11.56 8.68 -4.12
C LYS A 208 -12.47 9.89 -4.00
N THR A 209 -13.74 9.66 -3.65
CA THR A 209 -14.75 10.70 -3.39
C THR A 209 -14.31 11.71 -2.33
N ASN A 210 -13.46 11.29 -1.39
CA ASN A 210 -12.98 12.13 -0.29
C ASN A 210 -11.72 12.93 -0.66
N TYR A 211 -11.16 12.77 -1.86
CA TYR A 211 -9.91 13.45 -2.27
C TYR A 211 -9.99 14.97 -2.13
N LYS A 212 -11.06 15.59 -2.63
CA LYS A 212 -11.25 17.05 -2.56
C LYS A 212 -11.27 17.56 -1.12
N GLU A 213 -11.86 16.79 -0.20
CA GLU A 213 -11.94 17.17 1.21
C GLU A 213 -10.57 17.10 1.91
N ILE A 214 -9.71 16.16 1.51
CA ILE A 214 -8.39 15.98 2.14
C ILE A 214 -7.30 16.84 1.51
N LEU A 215 -7.49 17.39 0.30
CA LEU A 215 -6.48 18.18 -0.39
C LEU A 215 -5.94 19.36 0.46
N PRO A 216 -6.76 20.15 1.17
CA PRO A 216 -6.26 21.18 2.09
C PRO A 216 -5.39 20.63 3.22
N LEU A 217 -5.68 19.41 3.70
CA LEU A 217 -4.86 18.73 4.71
C LEU A 217 -3.49 18.31 4.14
N LEU A 218 -3.45 17.82 2.90
CA LEU A 218 -2.20 17.50 2.21
C LEU A 218 -1.33 18.75 2.01
N GLN A 219 -1.94 19.86 1.59
CA GLN A 219 -1.25 21.14 1.45
C GLN A 219 -0.69 21.62 2.80
N LYS A 220 -1.50 21.55 3.87
CA LYS A 220 -1.05 21.89 5.23
C LYS A 220 0.14 21.03 5.68
N ILE A 221 0.11 19.73 5.42
CA ILE A 221 1.21 18.80 5.73
C ILE A 221 2.46 19.20 4.96
N HIS A 222 2.33 19.49 3.66
CA HIS A 222 3.45 19.91 2.83
C HIS A 222 4.09 21.21 3.35
N LEU A 223 3.28 22.23 3.64
CA LEU A 223 3.76 23.52 4.15
C LEU A 223 4.39 23.39 5.55
N SER A 224 3.81 22.55 6.43
CA SER A 224 4.29 22.40 7.81
C SER A 224 5.53 21.51 7.93
N TYR A 225 5.67 20.52 7.04
CA TYR A 225 6.66 19.44 7.16
C TYR A 225 7.51 19.26 5.90
N GLY A 226 7.52 20.22 4.98
CA GLY A 226 8.23 20.15 3.70
C GLY A 226 9.72 19.82 3.84
N SER A 227 10.38 20.28 4.90
CA SER A 227 11.79 19.96 5.18
C SER A 227 12.05 18.48 5.50
N PHE A 228 11.02 17.72 5.88
CA PHE A 228 11.10 16.27 6.12
C PHE A 228 10.71 15.44 4.89
N LEU A 229 10.19 16.08 3.84
CA LEU A 229 9.69 15.43 2.62
C LEU A 229 10.76 15.40 1.54
N TYR A 230 11.11 14.21 1.08
CA TYR A 230 12.00 14.03 -0.05
C TYR A 230 11.25 14.21 -1.37
N ARG A 231 11.77 15.05 -2.26
CA ARG A 231 11.09 15.43 -3.52
C ARG A 231 10.82 14.26 -4.49
N ARG A 232 11.52 13.12 -4.33
CA ARG A 232 11.42 11.97 -5.23
C ARG A 232 10.07 11.27 -5.06
N ILE A 233 9.50 10.79 -6.16
CA ILE A 233 8.26 10.02 -6.17
C ILE A 233 8.43 8.77 -7.05
N SER A 234 7.48 7.83 -6.94
CA SER A 234 7.40 6.69 -7.83
C SER A 234 7.25 7.14 -9.28
N ILE A 235 7.85 6.41 -10.22
CA ILE A 235 7.61 6.67 -11.65
C ILE A 235 6.15 6.40 -12.07
N PHE A 236 5.37 5.68 -11.26
CA PHE A 236 3.98 5.31 -11.56
C PHE A 236 2.94 6.23 -10.93
N SER A 237 3.34 7.15 -10.06
CA SER A 237 2.44 8.03 -9.30
C SER A 237 2.43 9.44 -9.89
N LYS A 238 1.33 10.18 -9.72
CA LYS A 238 1.26 11.62 -10.02
C LYS A 238 1.78 12.44 -8.84
N LEU A 239 2.57 13.47 -9.11
CA LEU A 239 3.03 14.41 -8.09
C LEU A 239 1.87 15.34 -7.68
N ILE A 240 1.61 15.48 -6.39
CA ILE A 240 0.69 16.49 -5.84
C ILE A 240 1.49 17.65 -5.26
N PHE A 241 2.42 17.35 -4.35
CA PHE A 241 3.39 18.29 -3.79
C PHE A 241 4.76 17.62 -3.73
N PRO A 242 5.88 18.35 -3.64
CA PRO A 242 7.18 17.74 -3.40
C PRO A 242 7.16 16.75 -2.22
N GLY A 243 7.38 15.47 -2.51
CA GLY A 243 7.33 14.35 -1.56
C GLY A 243 5.95 13.80 -1.22
N ILE A 244 4.88 14.29 -1.87
CA ILE A 244 3.52 13.75 -1.78
C ILE A 244 3.05 13.39 -3.19
N ALA A 245 2.74 12.12 -3.39
CA ALA A 245 2.30 11.60 -4.69
C ALA A 245 1.02 10.79 -4.55
N ILE A 246 0.36 10.52 -5.67
CA ILE A 246 -0.94 9.85 -5.68
C ILE A 246 -1.04 8.80 -6.77
N ALA A 247 -1.81 7.75 -6.50
CA ALA A 247 -2.27 6.79 -7.48
C ALA A 247 -3.56 6.10 -7.03
N GLU A 248 -4.32 5.55 -7.96
CA GLU A 248 -5.52 4.76 -7.69
C GLU A 248 -5.14 3.31 -7.37
N GLU A 249 -5.76 2.73 -6.35
CA GLU A 249 -5.65 1.30 -6.07
C GLU A 249 -6.21 0.54 -7.26
N PRO A 250 -5.51 -0.43 -7.86
CA PRO A 250 -6.06 -1.16 -8.99
C PRO A 250 -7.24 -2.04 -8.59
N ASP A 251 -8.25 -2.09 -9.46
CA ASP A 251 -9.43 -2.93 -9.29
C ASP A 251 -9.09 -4.39 -9.65
N PHE A 252 -8.63 -5.18 -8.67
CA PHE A 252 -8.41 -6.63 -8.86
C PHE A 252 -9.22 -7.47 -7.88
N ILE A 253 -9.64 -8.64 -8.34
CA ILE A 253 -10.58 -9.53 -7.62
C ILE A 253 -9.95 -10.11 -6.33
N ASN A 254 -8.62 -10.26 -6.27
CA ASN A 254 -7.95 -11.01 -5.18
C ASN A 254 -6.94 -10.23 -4.33
N HIS A 255 -6.67 -8.96 -4.62
CA HIS A 255 -5.67 -8.14 -3.92
C HIS A 255 -4.28 -8.77 -3.67
N GLU A 256 -3.83 -9.62 -4.60
CA GLU A 256 -2.55 -10.34 -4.51
C GLU A 256 -1.31 -9.47 -4.77
N GLU A 257 -1.47 -8.34 -5.47
CA GLU A 257 -0.37 -7.42 -5.79
C GLU A 257 -0.63 -6.03 -5.22
N SER A 258 0.41 -5.32 -4.77
CA SER A 258 0.31 -3.88 -4.54
C SER A 258 0.24 -3.11 -5.86
N PHE A 259 -0.28 -1.87 -5.84
CA PHE A 259 -0.24 -0.95 -6.99
C PHE A 259 1.12 -0.94 -7.72
N GLY A 260 2.21 -0.78 -6.97
CA GLY A 260 3.55 -0.72 -7.54
C GLY A 260 3.95 -2.04 -8.21
N GLN A 261 3.66 -3.18 -7.58
CA GLN A 261 3.92 -4.50 -8.16
C GLN A 261 3.11 -4.71 -9.44
N HIS A 262 1.83 -4.31 -9.42
CA HIS A 262 0.96 -4.42 -10.58
C HIS A 262 1.50 -3.65 -11.79
N ARG A 263 1.84 -2.36 -11.63
CA ARG A 263 2.41 -1.56 -12.73
C ARG A 263 3.79 -2.08 -13.18
N SER A 264 4.62 -2.56 -12.25
CA SER A 264 5.89 -3.19 -12.58
C SER A 264 5.73 -4.49 -13.36
N ARG A 265 4.70 -5.29 -13.06
CA ARG A 265 4.44 -6.57 -13.74
C ARG A 265 4.07 -6.34 -15.19
N LEU A 266 3.25 -5.34 -15.50
CA LEU A 266 2.89 -5.00 -16.89
C LEU A 266 4.12 -4.63 -17.73
N ILE A 267 5.06 -3.88 -17.14
CA ILE A 267 6.33 -3.55 -17.80
C ILE A 267 7.18 -4.81 -17.99
N ALA A 268 7.32 -5.63 -16.94
CA ALA A 268 8.07 -6.88 -17.01
C ALA A 268 7.52 -7.79 -18.12
N GLN A 269 6.20 -7.92 -18.18
CA GLN A 269 5.51 -8.73 -19.17
C GLN A 269 5.76 -8.24 -20.59
N GLY A 270 5.67 -6.93 -20.84
CA GLY A 270 5.95 -6.35 -22.16
C GLY A 270 7.40 -6.53 -22.59
N MET A 271 8.36 -6.30 -21.69
CA MET A 271 9.78 -6.54 -21.95
C MET A 271 10.05 -8.00 -22.34
N LEU A 272 9.55 -8.94 -21.53
CA LEU A 272 9.78 -10.36 -21.75
C LEU A 272 9.05 -10.89 -22.99
N ASN A 273 7.87 -10.36 -23.31
CA ASN A 273 7.16 -10.69 -24.56
C ASN A 273 7.91 -10.19 -25.79
N SER A 274 8.51 -9.00 -25.74
CA SER A 274 9.35 -8.49 -26.84
C SER A 274 10.62 -9.32 -27.04
N TYR A 275 11.23 -9.76 -25.94
CA TYR A 275 12.39 -10.64 -25.96
C TYR A 275 12.06 -12.01 -26.56
N LYS A 276 10.96 -12.65 -26.12
CA LYS A 276 10.48 -13.93 -26.68
C LYS A 276 10.26 -13.90 -28.19
N LYS A 277 9.84 -12.75 -28.74
CA LYS A 277 9.61 -12.58 -30.17
C LYS A 277 10.87 -12.11 -30.93
N ASN A 278 12.05 -12.13 -30.31
CA ASN A 278 13.31 -11.61 -30.85
C ASN A 278 13.19 -10.18 -31.37
N ASN A 279 12.36 -9.36 -30.71
CA ASN A 279 12.00 -8.02 -31.17
C ASN A 279 12.18 -6.97 -30.05
N PHE A 280 13.31 -7.06 -29.36
CA PHE A 280 13.60 -6.25 -28.19
C PHE A 280 13.73 -4.73 -28.51
N SER A 281 14.06 -4.39 -29.76
CA SER A 281 14.02 -3.01 -30.26
C SER A 281 12.60 -2.41 -30.11
N LYS A 282 11.56 -3.22 -30.28
CA LYS A 282 10.15 -2.85 -30.13
C LYS A 282 9.58 -3.03 -28.72
N ARG A 283 10.41 -3.28 -27.69
CA ARG A 283 9.94 -3.52 -26.31
C ARG A 283 8.96 -2.49 -25.77
N ILE A 284 9.07 -1.23 -26.20
CA ILE A 284 8.15 -0.16 -25.80
C ILE A 284 6.73 -0.43 -26.32
N GLU A 285 6.58 -0.86 -27.57
CA GLU A 285 5.28 -1.24 -28.15
C GLU A 285 4.65 -2.39 -27.37
N PHE A 286 5.45 -3.39 -26.99
CA PHE A 286 4.95 -4.50 -26.16
C PHE A 286 4.53 -4.05 -24.76
N ILE A 287 5.28 -3.15 -24.12
CA ILE A 287 4.89 -2.59 -22.81
C ILE A 287 3.58 -1.82 -22.94
N ILE A 288 3.45 -0.96 -23.96
CA ILE A 288 2.20 -0.22 -24.24
C ILE A 288 1.05 -1.20 -24.41
N HIS A 289 1.25 -2.25 -25.21
CA HIS A 289 0.25 -3.28 -25.45
C HIS A 289 -0.22 -3.99 -24.17
N GLU A 290 0.67 -4.28 -23.21
CA GLU A 290 0.26 -4.87 -21.92
C GLU A 290 -0.61 -3.92 -21.08
N PHE A 291 -0.38 -2.60 -21.14
CA PHE A 291 -1.26 -1.62 -20.49
C PHE A 291 -2.62 -1.52 -21.21
N GLU A 292 -2.62 -1.50 -22.53
CA GLU A 292 -3.83 -1.41 -23.36
C GLU A 292 -4.78 -2.59 -23.18
N LYS A 293 -4.26 -3.81 -23.00
CA LYS A 293 -5.08 -5.01 -22.67
C LYS A 293 -5.98 -4.77 -21.45
N LEU A 294 -5.48 -3.98 -20.49
CA LEU A 294 -6.21 -3.61 -19.27
C LEU A 294 -6.88 -2.25 -19.37
N LYS A 295 -6.90 -1.62 -20.54
CA LYS A 295 -7.44 -0.27 -20.78
C LYS A 295 -6.78 0.80 -19.90
N LEU A 296 -5.51 0.58 -19.54
CA LEU A 296 -4.69 1.53 -18.79
C LEU A 296 -3.91 2.43 -19.75
N ASN A 297 -3.76 3.70 -19.38
CA ASN A 297 -2.93 4.64 -20.12
C ASN A 297 -1.52 4.68 -19.50
N ILE A 298 -0.50 4.34 -20.28
CA ILE A 298 0.90 4.31 -19.82
C ILE A 298 1.46 5.70 -19.45
N ASP A 299 0.91 6.78 -20.01
CA ASP A 299 1.29 8.15 -19.68
C ASP A 299 0.59 8.65 -18.41
N LYS A 300 -0.50 7.99 -18.01
CA LYS A 300 -1.23 8.23 -16.76
C LYS A 300 -1.39 6.93 -15.95
N PRO A 301 -0.29 6.25 -15.58
CA PRO A 301 -0.36 4.93 -14.94
C PRO A 301 -0.90 4.97 -13.51
N TYR A 302 -1.02 6.17 -12.94
CA TYR A 302 -1.62 6.42 -11.64
C TYR A 302 -3.15 6.35 -11.67
N LEU A 303 -3.78 6.33 -12.84
CA LEU A 303 -5.22 6.18 -13.00
C LEU A 303 -5.61 4.74 -13.30
N ASN A 304 -6.81 4.37 -12.86
CA ASN A 304 -7.53 3.18 -13.30
C ASN A 304 -8.21 3.41 -14.66
N PRO A 305 -8.66 2.35 -15.33
CA PRO A 305 -9.33 2.48 -16.62
C PRO A 305 -10.56 3.37 -16.54
N LYS A 306 -10.72 4.28 -17.51
CA LYS A 306 -11.85 5.24 -17.62
C LYS A 306 -11.99 6.22 -16.43
N SER A 307 -11.01 6.25 -15.55
CA SER A 307 -11.02 7.13 -14.39
C SER A 307 -10.78 8.59 -14.79
N GLU A 308 -11.58 9.52 -14.27
CA GLU A 308 -11.35 10.95 -14.41
C GLU A 308 -10.15 11.38 -13.54
N ASP A 309 -9.27 12.20 -14.13
CA ASP A 309 -8.12 12.78 -13.47
C ASP A 309 -8.52 14.02 -12.66
N ILE A 310 -9.01 13.78 -11.44
CA ILE A 310 -9.46 14.83 -10.52
C ILE A 310 -8.32 15.40 -9.64
N TYR A 311 -7.07 14.98 -9.89
CA TYR A 311 -5.93 15.12 -8.97
C TYR A 311 -5.05 16.34 -9.21
#